data_AF-A0A0G1YKZ2-F1
#
_entry.id   AF-A0A0G1YKZ2-F1
#
_cell.length_a   1.000
_cell.length_b   1.000
_cell.length_c   1.000
_cell.angle_alpha   90.00
_cell.angle_beta   90.00
_cell.angle_gamma   90.00
#
_symmetry.space_group_name_H-M   'P 1'
#
loop_
_entity.id
_entity.type
_entity.pdbx_description
1 polymer ?
#
loop_
_entity_poly.entity_id
_entity_poly.type
_entity_poly.pdbx_seq_one_letter_code
_entity_poly.pdbx_strand_id
1 'polypeptide(L)'
;MNHVPHNPQAEKTLMDDLAFLEHKLEELKREKQELYDKLQHQHMLTSGLQTELDRIYRSKSWRWTACMRRYGEQYRRSVYGLLAHIKKLWEEMGSPCPRLVRFCRHTLLGRFWPVREHPSSYSSAPTPLEPARATADVAAVVLCAESAAHAAEALQSVLSQTMPPREILLIDATPEHSAEDTAQNYAAQNVQYLPTADSQTLHGTALERTDAGTLLFLPEKNVLHPEFIRCGMDLLKHSPGPSLCYSTQWSFGAEQKQLQTPAELSAAQAHIL
;
A
#
# COMPACT_ATOMS: atom_id res chain seq x y z
N MET A 1 42.41 -44.07 -46.55
CA MET A 1 41.10 -43.92 -45.88
C MET A 1 41.02 -44.99 -44.82
N ASN A 2 41.20 -44.64 -43.55
CA ASN A 2 41.15 -45.60 -42.45
C ASN A 2 39.70 -45.93 -42.17
N HIS A 3 39.28 -47.15 -42.50
CA HIS A 3 37.98 -47.69 -42.07
C HIS A 3 38.02 -47.84 -40.55
N VAL A 4 37.34 -46.94 -39.84
CA VAL A 4 37.10 -47.12 -38.40
C VAL A 4 36.13 -48.29 -38.27
N PRO A 5 36.49 -49.36 -37.54
CA PRO A 5 35.61 -50.51 -37.36
C PRO A 5 34.38 -50.08 -36.56
N HIS A 6 33.21 -50.29 -37.14
CA HIS A 6 31.93 -50.03 -36.50
C HIS A 6 31.72 -51.07 -35.39
N ASN A 7 31.72 -50.62 -34.12
CA ASN A 7 31.42 -51.47 -32.97
C ASN A 7 29.96 -51.27 -32.53
N PRO A 8 29.03 -52.17 -32.89
CA PRO A 8 27.60 -52.02 -32.57
C PRO A 8 27.30 -52.07 -31.07
N GLN A 9 28.19 -52.66 -30.25
CA GLN A 9 28.02 -52.66 -28.81
C GLN A 9 28.22 -51.27 -28.21
N ALA A 10 29.17 -50.49 -28.75
CA ALA A 10 29.43 -49.14 -28.28
C ALA A 10 28.25 -48.20 -28.56
N GLU A 11 27.60 -48.35 -29.72
CA GLU A 11 26.41 -47.56 -30.08
C GLU A 11 25.23 -47.87 -29.16
N LYS A 12 25.02 -49.14 -28.83
CA LYS A 12 23.96 -49.54 -27.89
C LYS A 12 24.17 -48.93 -26.50
N THR A 13 25.40 -48.99 -25.97
CA THR A 13 25.72 -48.37 -24.67
C THR A 13 25.48 -46.86 -24.67
N LEU A 14 25.83 -46.17 -25.76
CA LEU A 14 25.57 -44.73 -25.89
C LEU A 14 24.08 -44.39 -25.91
N MET A 15 23.26 -45.21 -26.57
CA MET A 15 21.81 -45.01 -26.60
C MET A 15 21.15 -45.27 -25.24
N ASP A 16 21.62 -46.29 -24.51
CA ASP A 16 21.15 -46.58 -23.16
C ASP A 16 21.53 -45.43 -22.19
N ASP A 17 22.75 -44.88 -22.30
CA ASP A 17 23.21 -43.73 -21.51
C ASP A 17 22.43 -42.44 -21.84
N LEU A 18 22.14 -42.19 -23.12
CA LEU A 18 21.31 -41.04 -23.54
C LEU A 18 19.89 -41.14 -22.98
N ALA A 19 19.26 -42.31 -23.09
CA ALA A 19 17.92 -42.52 -22.53
C ALA A 19 17.89 -42.33 -21.00
N PHE A 20 18.94 -42.78 -20.30
CA PHE A 20 19.10 -42.54 -18.86
C PHE A 20 19.23 -41.05 -18.52
N LEU A 21 20.02 -40.30 -19.29
CA LEU A 21 20.20 -38.86 -19.08
C LEU A 21 18.93 -38.07 -19.37
N GLU A 22 18.18 -38.42 -20.41
CA GLU A 22 16.88 -37.80 -20.74
C GLU A 22 15.86 -38.04 -19.62
N HIS A 23 15.78 -39.27 -19.11
CA HIS A 23 14.93 -39.59 -17.95
C HIS A 23 15.30 -38.75 -16.72
N LYS A 24 16.60 -38.65 -16.40
CA LYS A 24 17.09 -37.87 -15.27
C LYS A 24 16.85 -36.37 -15.43
N LEU A 25 16.94 -35.85 -16.66
CA LEU A 25 16.62 -34.46 -16.96
C LEU A 25 15.12 -34.16 -16.71
N GLU A 26 14.23 -35.06 -17.13
CA GLU A 26 12.80 -34.91 -16.90
C GLU A 26 12.43 -35.03 -15.41
N GLU A 27 13.10 -35.91 -14.66
CA GLU A 27 12.96 -36.01 -13.20
C GLU A 27 13.35 -34.69 -12.51
N LEU A 28 14.52 -34.13 -12.85
CA LEU A 28 14.96 -32.84 -12.30
C LEU A 28 14.04 -31.68 -12.67
N LYS A 29 13.46 -31.68 -13.87
CA LYS A 29 12.47 -30.67 -14.26
C LYS A 29 11.21 -30.75 -13.39
N ARG A 30 10.73 -31.97 -13.08
CA ARG A 30 9.58 -32.18 -12.19
C ARG A 30 9.88 -31.73 -10.76
N GLU A 31 11.03 -32.11 -10.21
CA GLU A 31 11.45 -31.67 -8.87
C GLU A 31 11.56 -30.14 -8.78
N LYS A 32 12.16 -29.51 -9.80
CA LYS A 32 12.23 -28.05 -9.90
C LYS A 32 10.85 -27.42 -9.89
N GLN A 33 9.91 -27.95 -10.68
CA GLN A 33 8.54 -27.44 -10.73
C GLN A 33 7.84 -27.58 -9.38
N GLU A 34 7.96 -28.74 -8.73
CA GLU A 34 7.39 -28.98 -7.40
C GLU A 34 7.93 -27.99 -6.34
N LEU A 35 9.21 -27.66 -6.40
CA LEU A 35 9.81 -26.65 -5.51
C LEU A 35 9.27 -25.24 -5.78
N TYR A 36 9.05 -24.87 -7.05
CA TYR A 36 8.42 -23.58 -7.38
C TYR A 36 6.99 -23.50 -6.85
N ASP A 37 6.22 -24.56 -7.00
CA ASP A 37 4.83 -24.61 -6.52
C ASP A 37 4.79 -24.51 -4.98
N LYS A 38 5.71 -25.19 -4.28
CA LYS A 38 5.88 -25.05 -2.81
C LYS A 38 6.26 -23.64 -2.40
N LEU A 39 7.17 -22.99 -3.12
CA LEU A 39 7.59 -21.62 -2.84
C LEU A 39 6.44 -20.62 -3.04
N GLN A 40 5.67 -20.76 -4.13
CA GLN A 40 4.48 -19.94 -4.37
C GLN A 40 3.42 -20.13 -3.29
N HIS A 41 3.19 -21.38 -2.87
CA HIS A 41 2.26 -21.67 -1.79
C HIS A 41 2.67 -21.01 -0.46
N GLN A 42 3.97 -21.07 -0.10
CA GLN A 42 4.49 -20.38 1.08
C GLN A 42 4.32 -18.86 0.96
N HIS A 43 4.61 -18.28 -0.20
CA HIS A 43 4.44 -16.85 -0.42
C HIS A 43 2.98 -16.42 -0.20
N MET A 44 2.02 -17.17 -0.76
CA MET A 44 0.59 -16.93 -0.57
C MET A 44 0.18 -16.98 0.90
N LEU A 45 0.68 -17.95 1.68
CA LEU A 45 0.43 -18.04 3.12
C LEU A 45 0.99 -16.83 3.87
N THR A 46 2.23 -16.42 3.56
CA THR A 46 2.86 -15.26 4.19
C THR A 46 2.13 -13.96 3.87
N SER A 47 1.67 -13.76 2.63
CA SER A 47 0.89 -12.57 2.25
C SER A 47 -0.47 -12.52 2.95
N GLY A 48 -1.13 -13.67 3.13
CA GLY A 48 -2.39 -13.77 3.87
C GLY A 48 -2.21 -13.40 5.34
N LEU A 49 -1.17 -13.93 5.98
CA LEU A 49 -0.81 -13.60 7.36
C LEU A 49 -0.45 -12.12 7.53
N GLN A 50 0.30 -11.55 6.59
CA GLN A 50 0.65 -10.14 6.61
C GLN A 50 -0.60 -9.25 6.54
N THR A 51 -1.56 -9.62 5.69
CA THR A 51 -2.83 -8.90 5.57
C THR A 51 -3.66 -8.96 6.86
N GLU A 52 -3.72 -10.12 7.51
CA GLU A 52 -4.40 -10.26 8.81
C GLU A 52 -3.68 -9.50 9.93
N LEU A 53 -2.34 -9.50 9.94
CA LEU A 53 -1.56 -8.68 10.86
C LEU A 53 -1.87 -7.19 10.63
N ASP A 54 -1.83 -6.71 9.40
CA ASP A 54 -2.16 -5.32 9.08
C ASP A 54 -3.58 -4.94 9.49
N ARG A 55 -4.54 -5.85 9.32
CA ARG A 55 -5.91 -5.69 9.80
C ARG A 55 -5.96 -5.55 11.32
N ILE A 56 -5.21 -6.37 12.05
CA ILE A 56 -5.09 -6.29 13.52
C ILE A 56 -4.42 -4.97 13.91
N TYR A 57 -3.31 -4.57 13.28
CA TYR A 57 -2.59 -3.33 13.58
C TYR A 57 -3.45 -2.08 13.31
N ARG A 58 -4.25 -2.08 12.24
CA ARG A 58 -5.17 -0.99 11.90
C ARG A 58 -6.44 -0.99 12.75
N SER A 59 -6.75 -2.09 13.42
CA SER A 59 -7.92 -2.14 14.31
C SER A 59 -7.77 -1.13 15.45
N LYS A 60 -8.86 -0.41 15.75
CA LYS A 60 -8.87 0.59 16.83
C LYS A 60 -8.44 -0.05 18.15
N SER A 61 -8.91 -1.26 18.45
CA SER A 61 -8.57 -2.01 19.68
C SER A 61 -7.06 -2.21 19.87
N TRP A 62 -6.30 -2.42 18.79
CA TRP A 62 -4.84 -2.58 18.88
C TRP A 62 -4.13 -1.28 19.26
N ARG A 63 -4.61 -0.13 18.75
CA ARG A 63 -4.09 1.20 19.13
C ARG A 63 -4.42 1.54 20.58
N TRP A 64 -5.64 1.24 21.03
CA TRP A 64 -6.07 1.47 22.43
C TRP A 64 -5.29 0.61 23.43
N THR A 65 -4.95 -0.62 23.06
CA THR A 65 -4.19 -1.52 23.94
C THR A 65 -2.67 -1.28 23.86
N ALA A 66 -2.18 -0.45 22.95
CA ALA A 66 -0.75 -0.15 22.83
C ALA A 66 -0.18 0.50 24.10
N CYS A 67 -0.92 1.41 24.74
CA CYS A 67 -0.50 1.98 26.02
C CYS A 67 -0.44 0.90 27.12
N MET A 68 -1.44 0.00 27.18
CA MET A 68 -1.50 -1.10 28.15
C MET A 68 -0.38 -2.13 27.94
N ARG A 69 0.13 -2.27 26.71
CA ARG A 69 1.24 -3.18 26.43
C ARG A 69 2.56 -2.71 27.07
N ARG A 70 2.71 -1.39 27.27
CA ARG A 70 3.92 -0.77 27.83
C ARG A 70 4.08 -0.97 29.34
N TYR A 71 2.99 -1.24 30.07
CA TYR A 71 2.97 -1.31 31.54
C TYR A 71 3.09 -2.72 32.14
N GLY A 72 3.55 -3.70 31.35
CA GLY A 72 3.79 -5.07 31.83
C GLY A 72 2.53 -5.90 32.07
N GLU A 73 2.71 -7.21 32.27
CA GLU A 73 1.61 -8.19 32.35
C GLU A 73 0.71 -7.98 33.57
N GLN A 74 1.29 -7.49 34.67
CA GLN A 74 0.60 -7.28 35.94
C GLN A 74 -0.44 -6.14 35.84
N TYR A 75 -0.13 -5.07 35.12
CA TYR A 75 -1.07 -3.98 34.86
C TYR A 75 -2.26 -4.44 34.00
N ARG A 76 -2.01 -5.30 33.01
CA ARG A 76 -3.09 -5.85 32.17
C ARG A 76 -4.07 -6.67 32.99
N ARG A 77 -3.60 -7.50 33.92
CA ARG A 77 -4.49 -8.29 34.81
C ARG A 77 -5.39 -7.38 35.64
N SER A 78 -4.86 -6.28 36.18
CA SER A 78 -5.65 -5.31 36.94
C SER A 78 -6.69 -4.59 36.08
N VAL A 79 -6.32 -4.15 34.87
CA VAL A 79 -7.25 -3.47 33.95
C VAL A 79 -8.36 -4.40 33.47
N TYR A 80 -8.03 -5.64 33.08
CA TYR A 80 -9.04 -6.63 32.69
C TYR A 80 -9.93 -7.04 33.86
N GLY A 81 -9.37 -7.15 35.08
CA GLY A 81 -10.15 -7.38 36.29
C GLY A 81 -11.16 -6.26 36.54
N LEU A 82 -10.75 -5.01 36.39
CA LEU A 82 -11.62 -3.83 36.51
C LEU A 82 -12.72 -3.84 35.44
N LEU A 83 -12.36 -4.09 34.17
CA LEU A 83 -13.32 -4.15 33.05
C LEU A 83 -14.33 -5.29 33.24
N ALA A 84 -13.91 -6.44 33.76
CA ALA A 84 -14.79 -7.55 34.07
C ALA A 84 -15.80 -7.20 35.18
N HIS A 85 -15.35 -6.49 36.23
CA HIS A 85 -16.24 -6.00 37.29
C HIS A 85 -17.22 -4.95 36.77
N ILE A 86 -16.75 -4.04 35.92
CA ILE A 86 -17.61 -3.04 35.26
C ILE A 86 -18.66 -3.75 34.39
N LYS A 87 -18.27 -4.77 33.61
CA LYS A 87 -19.19 -5.57 32.80
C LYS A 87 -20.24 -6.26 33.65
N LYS A 88 -19.85 -6.86 34.77
CA LYS A 88 -20.77 -7.53 35.70
C LYS A 88 -21.77 -6.55 36.33
N LEU A 89 -21.28 -5.40 36.81
CA LEU A 89 -22.13 -4.28 37.24
C LEU A 89 -23.09 -3.82 36.14
N TRP A 90 -22.64 -3.86 34.89
CA TRP A 90 -23.45 -3.46 33.74
C TRP A 90 -24.57 -4.47 33.41
N GLU A 91 -24.27 -5.76 33.54
CA GLU A 91 -25.24 -6.86 33.38
C GLU A 91 -26.27 -6.86 34.53
N GLU A 92 -25.85 -6.56 35.75
CA GLU A 92 -26.72 -6.48 36.93
C GLU A 92 -27.65 -5.24 36.91
N MET A 93 -27.22 -4.13 36.32
CA MET A 93 -28.02 -2.89 36.28
C MET A 93 -29.06 -2.82 35.14
N GLY A 94 -29.16 -3.84 34.28
CA GLY A 94 -30.23 -3.97 33.29
C GLY A 94 -30.31 -2.83 32.26
N SER A 95 -29.64 -3.00 31.11
CA SER A 95 -29.59 -2.09 29.94
C SER A 95 -28.93 -0.73 30.20
N PRO A 96 -28.23 -0.14 29.20
CA PRO A 96 -27.29 0.94 29.46
C PRO A 96 -28.02 2.23 29.81
N CYS A 97 -27.73 2.81 30.98
CA CYS A 97 -27.99 4.21 31.28
C CYS A 97 -27.34 5.08 30.18
N PRO A 98 -28.09 5.56 29.17
CA PRO A 98 -27.49 6.16 27.97
C PRO A 98 -26.74 7.44 28.31
N ARG A 99 -27.17 8.10 29.40
CA ARG A 99 -26.55 9.29 29.95
C ARG A 99 -25.18 9.01 30.57
N LEU A 100 -24.97 7.87 31.21
CA LEU A 100 -23.68 7.52 31.82
C LEU A 100 -22.65 7.18 30.74
N VAL A 101 -23.04 6.41 29.72
CA VAL A 101 -22.17 6.10 28.58
C VAL A 101 -21.80 7.38 27.82
N ARG A 102 -22.77 8.27 27.61
CA ARG A 102 -22.54 9.58 26.98
C ARG A 102 -21.65 10.47 27.86
N PHE A 103 -21.83 10.47 29.18
CA PHE A 103 -20.98 11.18 30.12
C PHE A 103 -19.55 10.63 30.13
N CYS A 104 -19.33 9.32 30.24
CA CYS A 104 -17.98 8.75 30.15
C CYS A 104 -17.32 9.06 28.80
N ARG A 105 -18.08 9.02 27.70
CA ARG A 105 -17.59 9.37 26.36
C ARG A 105 -17.18 10.84 26.25
N HIS A 106 -17.95 11.77 26.81
CA HIS A 106 -17.67 13.20 26.68
C HIS A 106 -16.69 13.72 27.74
N THR A 107 -16.79 13.24 28.98
CA THR A 107 -16.06 13.78 30.13
C THR A 107 -14.73 13.09 30.38
N LEU A 108 -14.65 11.75 30.23
CA LEU A 108 -13.41 11.00 30.43
C LEU A 108 -12.62 10.83 29.14
N LEU A 109 -13.32 10.53 28.04
CA LEU A 109 -12.66 10.32 26.76
C LEU A 109 -12.45 11.63 25.99
N GLY A 110 -13.29 12.66 26.11
CA GLY A 110 -13.19 13.88 25.29
C GLY A 110 -11.85 14.64 25.34
N ARG A 111 -11.08 14.53 26.43
CA ARG A 111 -9.76 15.17 26.56
C ARG A 111 -8.59 14.36 25.96
N PHE A 112 -8.81 13.06 25.73
CA PHE A 112 -7.85 12.13 25.11
C PHE A 112 -8.34 11.57 23.76
N TRP A 113 -9.59 11.86 23.41
CA TRP A 113 -10.20 11.54 22.14
C TRP A 113 -9.73 12.60 21.16
N PRO A 114 -9.08 12.22 20.05
CA PRO A 114 -8.51 13.18 19.12
C PRO A 114 -9.66 13.89 18.38
N VAL A 115 -10.14 14.98 18.97
CA VAL A 115 -10.73 16.07 18.19
C VAL A 115 -9.53 16.70 17.51
N ARG A 116 -9.33 16.38 16.23
CA ARG A 116 -8.27 16.98 15.42
C ARG A 116 -8.50 18.49 15.46
N GLU A 117 -7.63 19.20 16.16
CA GLU A 117 -7.46 20.63 15.97
C GLU A 117 -6.96 20.79 14.54
N HIS A 118 -7.82 21.30 13.65
CA HIS A 118 -7.38 21.73 12.33
C HIS A 118 -6.33 22.84 12.54
N PRO A 119 -5.10 22.71 12.02
CA PRO A 119 -4.20 23.85 11.93
C PRO A 119 -4.75 24.80 10.88
N SER A 120 -5.73 25.61 11.29
CA SER A 120 -6.08 26.84 10.59
C SER A 120 -5.03 27.86 10.99
N SER A 121 -4.13 28.20 10.06
CA SER A 121 -3.52 29.53 9.86
C SER A 121 -2.19 29.43 9.10
N TYR A 122 -2.27 29.31 7.78
CA TYR A 122 -1.33 30.00 6.89
C TYR A 122 -2.17 30.76 5.88
N SER A 123 -2.58 31.95 6.29
CA SER A 123 -3.18 32.96 5.44
C SER A 123 -2.05 33.72 4.75
N SER A 124 -1.57 33.22 3.62
CA SER A 124 -0.86 34.02 2.63
C SER A 124 -1.91 34.69 1.72
N ALA A 125 -1.74 35.99 1.49
CA ALA A 125 -2.69 36.84 0.79
C ALA A 125 -3.08 36.29 -0.60
N PRO A 126 -4.36 36.41 -1.02
CA PRO A 126 -4.81 35.88 -2.29
C PRO A 126 -4.35 36.77 -3.46
N THR A 127 -3.52 36.18 -4.32
CA THR A 127 -3.24 36.64 -5.68
C THR A 127 -4.55 36.51 -6.53
N PRO A 128 -4.81 37.39 -7.51
CA PRO A 128 -6.11 37.50 -8.17
C PRO A 128 -6.63 36.19 -8.79
N LEU A 129 -7.94 35.97 -8.59
CA LEU A 129 -8.70 34.74 -8.76
C LEU A 129 -8.77 34.27 -10.22
N GLU A 130 -7.96 33.26 -10.58
CA GLU A 130 -8.43 32.23 -11.52
C GLU A 130 -9.68 31.54 -10.90
N PRO A 131 -10.69 31.16 -11.70
CA PRO A 131 -11.83 30.41 -11.18
C PRO A 131 -11.30 29.16 -10.47
N ALA A 132 -11.55 29.07 -9.16
CA ALA A 132 -11.03 28.00 -8.32
C ALA A 132 -11.44 26.65 -8.91
N ARG A 133 -10.48 25.96 -9.54
CA ARG A 133 -10.70 24.60 -10.06
C ARG A 133 -11.13 23.74 -8.88
N ALA A 134 -12.23 22.99 -9.06
CA ALA A 134 -12.66 22.04 -8.06
C ALA A 134 -11.54 21.02 -7.81
N THR A 135 -11.04 20.95 -6.57
CA THR A 135 -10.02 19.99 -6.16
C THR A 135 -10.71 18.68 -5.77
N ALA A 136 -10.09 17.54 -6.12
CA ALA A 136 -10.54 16.23 -5.64
C ALA A 136 -10.07 16.02 -4.19
N ASP A 137 -10.88 15.34 -3.36
CA ASP A 137 -10.45 14.89 -2.02
C ASP A 137 -9.50 13.67 -2.12
N VAL A 138 -8.37 13.90 -2.79
CA VAL A 138 -7.32 12.94 -3.11
C VAL A 138 -6.00 13.53 -2.64
N ALA A 139 -5.22 12.75 -1.90
CA ALA A 139 -3.81 13.00 -1.70
C ALA A 139 -3.00 12.17 -2.70
N ALA A 140 -2.30 12.85 -3.60
CA ALA A 140 -1.37 12.22 -4.52
C ALA A 140 0.00 12.08 -3.85
N VAL A 141 0.49 10.85 -3.75
CA VAL A 141 1.69 10.50 -2.99
C VAL A 141 2.72 9.95 -3.95
N VAL A 142 3.73 10.75 -4.27
CA VAL A 142 4.89 10.32 -5.07
C VAL A 142 5.89 9.65 -4.14
N LEU A 143 6.25 8.40 -4.46
CA LEU A 143 7.14 7.57 -3.64
C LEU A 143 8.49 7.42 -4.34
N CYS A 144 9.57 7.90 -3.72
CA CYS A 144 10.94 7.63 -4.14
C CYS A 144 11.53 6.54 -3.25
N ALA A 145 11.59 5.31 -3.76
CA ALA A 145 12.09 4.16 -3.01
C ALA A 145 13.53 3.82 -3.36
N GLU A 146 13.92 4.02 -4.62
CA GLU A 146 15.23 3.60 -5.14
C GLU A 146 16.02 4.78 -5.73
N SER A 147 15.33 5.75 -6.33
CA SER A 147 15.98 6.93 -6.91
C SER A 147 15.04 8.14 -6.91
N ALA A 148 15.58 9.36 -6.83
CA ALA A 148 14.81 10.58 -7.08
C ALA A 148 14.88 11.08 -8.54
N ALA A 149 15.61 10.40 -9.43
CA ALA A 149 15.91 10.92 -10.77
C ALA A 149 14.67 11.24 -11.62
N HIS A 150 13.56 10.52 -11.40
CA HIS A 150 12.31 10.68 -12.14
C HIS A 150 11.21 11.40 -11.34
N ALA A 151 11.49 11.83 -10.10
CA ALA A 151 10.49 12.46 -9.23
C ALA A 151 9.87 13.73 -9.85
N ALA A 152 10.66 14.50 -10.60
CA ALA A 152 10.18 15.71 -11.27
C ALA A 152 9.12 15.40 -12.34
N GLU A 153 9.30 14.33 -13.13
CA GLU A 153 8.34 13.92 -14.16
C GLU A 153 7.05 13.39 -13.53
N ALA A 154 7.18 12.58 -12.47
CA ALA A 154 6.05 12.08 -11.71
C ALA A 154 5.22 13.22 -11.10
N LEU A 155 5.87 14.19 -10.43
CA LEU A 155 5.21 15.38 -9.87
C LEU A 155 4.53 16.21 -10.94
N GLN A 156 5.21 16.45 -12.08
CA GLN A 156 4.63 17.20 -13.18
C GLN A 156 3.36 16.52 -13.72
N SER A 157 3.35 15.18 -13.78
CA SER A 157 2.18 14.41 -14.22
C SER A 157 0.98 14.57 -13.26
N VAL A 158 1.23 14.64 -11.95
CA VAL A 158 0.22 14.89 -10.91
C VAL A 158 -0.30 16.33 -10.99
N LEU A 159 0.59 17.30 -11.18
CA LEU A 159 0.21 18.72 -11.32
C LEU A 159 -0.56 19.00 -12.61
N SER A 160 -0.35 18.19 -13.66
CA SER A 160 -1.04 18.30 -14.94
C SER A 160 -2.42 17.64 -14.98
N GLN A 161 -2.90 17.08 -13.86
CA GLN A 161 -4.22 16.44 -13.80
C GLN A 161 -5.32 17.46 -14.06
N THR A 162 -6.30 17.09 -14.88
CA THR A 162 -7.45 17.96 -15.17
C THR A 162 -8.34 18.19 -13.96
N MET A 163 -8.36 17.21 -13.05
CA MET A 163 -8.88 17.35 -11.70
C MET A 163 -7.70 17.33 -10.71
N PRO A 164 -7.25 18.48 -10.20
CA PRO A 164 -6.09 18.54 -9.32
C PRO A 164 -6.38 17.82 -7.99
N PRO A 165 -5.40 17.10 -7.41
CA PRO A 165 -5.53 16.56 -6.07
C PRO A 165 -5.61 17.70 -5.04
N ARG A 166 -6.16 17.39 -3.86
CA ARG A 166 -6.23 18.33 -2.73
C ARG A 166 -4.85 18.63 -2.17
N GLU A 167 -3.99 17.62 -2.12
CA GLU A 167 -2.60 17.76 -1.68
C GLU A 167 -1.68 16.79 -2.42
N ILE A 168 -0.40 17.15 -2.48
CA ILE A 168 0.66 16.36 -3.10
C ILE A 168 1.76 16.15 -2.07
N LEU A 169 2.10 14.89 -1.82
CA LEU A 169 3.18 14.49 -0.93
C LEU A 169 4.30 13.84 -1.75
N LEU A 170 5.53 14.27 -1.56
CA LEU A 170 6.73 13.61 -2.07
C LEU A 170 7.44 12.93 -0.90
N ILE A 171 7.41 11.59 -0.87
CA ILE A 171 8.04 10.81 0.20
C ILE A 171 9.29 10.16 -0.33
N ASP A 172 10.41 10.43 0.33
CA ASP A 172 11.72 10.05 -0.16
C ASP A 172 12.45 9.17 0.84
N ALA A 173 12.80 7.94 0.42
CA ALA A 173 13.60 6.98 1.17
C ALA A 173 15.05 6.88 0.67
N THR A 174 15.51 7.83 -0.16
CA THR A 174 16.79 7.76 -0.88
C THR A 174 17.81 8.80 -0.37
N PRO A 175 18.52 8.54 0.75
CA PRO A 175 19.38 9.54 1.38
C PRO A 175 20.57 9.97 0.51
N GLU A 176 21.10 9.10 -0.36
CA GLU A 176 22.24 9.41 -1.23
C GLU A 176 21.84 10.18 -2.50
N HIS A 177 20.58 10.06 -2.92
CA HIS A 177 20.03 10.63 -4.14
C HIS A 177 18.72 11.35 -3.84
N SER A 178 18.77 12.22 -2.82
CA SER A 178 17.61 12.91 -2.26
C SER A 178 16.80 13.67 -3.32
N ALA A 179 15.48 13.59 -3.19
CA ALA A 179 14.50 14.35 -3.96
C ALA A 179 14.26 15.76 -3.41
N GLU A 180 15.00 16.20 -2.39
CA GLU A 180 14.80 17.47 -1.70
C GLU A 180 14.90 18.68 -2.66
N ASP A 181 15.93 18.74 -3.50
CA ASP A 181 16.10 19.82 -4.49
C ASP A 181 14.91 19.85 -5.47
N THR A 182 14.43 18.66 -5.87
CA THR A 182 13.24 18.56 -6.71
C THR A 182 12.03 19.11 -5.98
N ALA A 183 11.81 18.73 -4.72
CA ALA A 183 10.67 19.23 -3.94
C ALA A 183 10.71 20.74 -3.73
N GLN A 184 11.89 21.33 -3.50
CA GLN A 184 12.06 22.77 -3.37
C GLN A 184 11.63 23.51 -4.64
N ASN A 185 11.96 22.98 -5.82
CA ASN A 185 11.51 23.54 -7.09
C ASN A 185 9.98 23.51 -7.26
N TYR A 186 9.30 22.57 -6.59
CA TYR A 186 7.84 22.42 -6.63
C TYR A 186 7.11 22.98 -5.39
N ALA A 187 7.81 23.66 -4.47
CA ALA A 187 7.23 24.16 -3.23
C ALA A 187 6.12 25.21 -3.47
N ALA A 188 6.25 26.02 -4.54
CA ALA A 188 5.25 27.02 -4.92
C ALA A 188 3.91 26.39 -5.36
N GLN A 189 3.90 25.10 -5.74
CA GLN A 189 2.71 24.34 -6.11
C GLN A 189 2.17 23.50 -4.95
N ASN A 190 2.55 23.81 -3.71
CA ASN A 190 2.12 23.13 -2.48
C ASN A 190 2.52 21.64 -2.39
N VAL A 191 3.61 21.24 -3.02
CA VAL A 191 4.19 19.90 -2.82
C VAL A 191 4.87 19.83 -1.46
N GLN A 192 4.46 18.88 -0.62
CA GLN A 192 5.08 18.65 0.69
C GLN A 192 6.14 17.55 0.61
N TYR A 193 7.38 17.90 0.98
CA TYR A 193 8.48 16.95 1.06
C TYR A 193 8.51 16.22 2.42
N LEU A 194 8.65 14.90 2.40
CA LEU A 194 8.70 14.03 3.58
C LEU A 194 9.86 13.04 3.46
N PRO A 195 11.02 13.31 4.08
CA PRO A 195 12.11 12.35 4.11
C PRO A 195 11.77 11.18 5.05
N THR A 196 12.15 9.97 4.67
CA THR A 196 12.15 8.78 5.52
C THR A 196 13.45 8.01 5.38
N ALA A 197 13.83 7.27 6.42
CA ALA A 197 15.04 6.44 6.40
C ALA A 197 14.76 5.01 5.88
N ASP A 198 13.50 4.61 5.75
CA ASP A 198 13.11 3.24 5.46
C ASP A 198 12.03 3.18 4.37
N SER A 199 12.36 2.53 3.25
CA SER A 199 11.44 2.32 2.13
C SER A 199 10.20 1.51 2.51
N GLN A 200 10.27 0.68 3.56
CA GLN A 200 9.11 -0.07 4.06
C GLN A 200 8.06 0.83 4.73
N THR A 201 8.47 2.02 5.19
CA THR A 201 7.59 2.96 5.92
C THR A 201 6.87 3.96 5.02
N LEU A 202 7.22 4.03 3.73
CA LEU A 202 6.71 5.01 2.76
C LEU A 202 5.17 5.19 2.82
N HIS A 203 4.43 4.09 2.74
CA HIS A 203 2.97 4.11 2.77
C HIS A 203 2.41 4.53 4.14
N GLY A 204 3.07 4.13 5.23
CA GLY A 204 2.70 4.51 6.59
C GLY A 204 2.86 6.01 6.81
N THR A 205 3.99 6.58 6.39
CA THR A 205 4.27 8.01 6.45
C THR A 205 3.22 8.82 5.70
N ALA A 206 2.80 8.36 4.52
CA ALA A 206 1.70 8.99 3.77
C ALA A 206 0.40 9.01 4.58
N LEU A 207 -0.02 7.85 5.10
CA LEU A 207 -1.25 7.66 5.87
C LEU A 207 -1.30 8.50 7.15
N GLU A 208 -0.15 8.72 7.78
CA GLU A 208 -0.05 9.54 8.99
C GLU A 208 -0.11 11.04 8.68
N ARG A 209 0.34 11.45 7.48
CA ARG A 209 0.46 12.85 7.11
C ARG A 209 -0.83 13.46 6.56
N THR A 210 -1.57 12.69 5.76
CA THR A 210 -2.77 13.16 5.04
C THR A 210 -4.06 12.98 5.84
N ASP A 211 -5.06 13.77 5.50
CA ASP A 211 -6.46 13.55 5.89
C ASP A 211 -7.42 13.42 4.71
N ALA A 212 -6.90 13.32 3.49
CA ALA A 212 -7.72 13.13 2.29
C ALA A 212 -8.48 11.80 2.35
N GLY A 213 -9.71 11.79 1.85
CA GLY A 213 -10.55 10.60 1.82
C GLY A 213 -10.03 9.50 0.89
N THR A 214 -9.25 9.88 -0.12
CA THR A 214 -8.67 8.96 -1.11
C THR A 214 -7.16 9.15 -1.22
N LEU A 215 -6.42 8.04 -1.37
CA LEU A 215 -4.97 8.04 -1.57
C LEU A 215 -4.62 7.50 -2.95
N LEU A 216 -3.72 8.20 -3.64
CA LEU A 216 -3.14 7.77 -4.90
C LEU A 216 -1.62 7.63 -4.73
N PHE A 217 -1.13 6.40 -4.69
CA PHE A 217 0.30 6.13 -4.66
C PHE A 217 0.87 6.07 -6.07
N LEU A 218 1.91 6.86 -6.32
CA LEU A 218 2.61 6.94 -7.60
C LEU A 218 4.11 6.70 -7.40
N PRO A 219 4.67 5.57 -7.85
CA PRO A 219 6.12 5.38 -7.88
C PRO A 219 6.80 6.47 -8.72
N GLU A 220 8.02 6.85 -8.34
CA GLU A 220 8.82 7.92 -8.94
C GLU A 220 9.04 7.75 -10.46
N LYS A 221 9.05 6.51 -10.94
CA LYS A 221 9.31 6.15 -12.34
C LYS A 221 8.06 6.11 -13.22
N ASN A 222 6.90 6.41 -12.63
CA ASN A 222 5.61 6.35 -13.31
C ASN A 222 5.04 7.75 -13.54
N VAL A 223 4.28 7.89 -14.62
CA VAL A 223 3.60 9.12 -15.03
C VAL A 223 2.12 8.83 -15.16
N LEU A 224 1.29 9.74 -14.66
CA LEU A 224 -0.17 9.63 -14.77
C LEU A 224 -0.68 10.20 -16.09
N HIS A 225 -1.70 9.57 -16.65
CA HIS A 225 -2.51 10.18 -17.70
C HIS A 225 -3.26 11.41 -17.15
N PRO A 226 -3.43 12.53 -17.88
CA PRO A 226 -4.04 13.77 -17.36
C PRO A 226 -5.45 13.62 -16.77
N GLU A 227 -6.20 12.60 -17.23
CA GLU A 227 -7.57 12.31 -16.78
C GLU A 227 -7.64 11.29 -15.63
N PHE A 228 -6.50 10.79 -15.14
CA PHE A 228 -6.46 9.62 -14.25
C PHE A 228 -7.25 9.86 -12.95
N ILE A 229 -6.98 10.97 -12.25
CA ILE A 229 -7.67 11.29 -10.99
C ILE A 229 -9.17 11.48 -11.23
N ARG A 230 -9.56 12.22 -12.27
CA ARG A 230 -10.98 12.46 -12.58
C ARG A 230 -11.73 11.15 -12.81
N CYS A 231 -11.22 10.30 -13.70
CA CYS A 231 -11.84 9.01 -14.02
C CYS A 231 -11.90 8.10 -12.79
N GLY A 232 -10.83 8.04 -11.99
CA GLY A 232 -10.81 7.25 -10.75
C GLY A 232 -11.86 7.72 -9.73
N MET A 233 -11.97 9.03 -9.53
CA MET A 233 -12.96 9.60 -8.62
C MET A 233 -14.40 9.41 -9.10
N ASP A 234 -14.64 9.49 -10.42
CA ASP A 234 -15.95 9.22 -10.99
C ASP A 234 -16.38 7.76 -10.78
N LEU A 235 -15.44 6.80 -10.83
CA LEU A 235 -15.71 5.40 -10.49
C LEU A 235 -16.00 5.23 -8.99
N LEU A 236 -15.16 5.81 -8.12
CA LEU A 236 -15.29 5.67 -6.67
C LEU A 236 -16.60 6.26 -6.11
N LYS A 237 -17.16 7.31 -6.74
CA LYS A 237 -18.46 7.90 -6.34
C LYS A 237 -19.61 6.89 -6.34
N HIS A 238 -19.55 5.86 -7.18
CA HIS A 238 -20.63 4.89 -7.36
C HIS A 238 -20.51 3.67 -6.43
N SER A 239 -19.45 3.59 -5.61
CA SER A 239 -19.19 2.44 -4.74
C SER A 239 -19.31 2.85 -3.26
N PRO A 240 -20.39 2.46 -2.55
CA PRO A 240 -20.53 2.78 -1.13
C PRO A 240 -19.61 1.91 -0.27
N GLY A 241 -18.47 2.45 0.15
CA GLY A 241 -17.58 1.76 1.10
C GLY A 241 -16.10 1.96 0.82
N PRO A 242 -15.21 1.19 1.49
CA PRO A 242 -13.81 1.14 1.12
C PRO A 242 -13.69 0.47 -0.26
N SER A 243 -13.26 1.24 -1.25
CA SER A 243 -13.11 0.80 -2.63
C SER A 243 -11.71 1.09 -3.14
N LEU A 244 -11.29 0.31 -4.13
CA LEU A 244 -10.00 0.46 -4.80
C LEU A 244 -10.26 0.65 -6.29
N CYS A 245 -9.60 1.63 -6.90
CA CYS A 245 -9.61 1.84 -8.33
C CYS A 245 -8.19 1.72 -8.89
N TYR A 246 -8.02 1.01 -9.99
CA TYR A 246 -6.77 0.87 -10.71
C TYR A 246 -7.03 0.90 -12.22
N SER A 247 -6.01 1.21 -13.01
CA SER A 247 -6.06 1.15 -14.47
C SER A 247 -5.05 0.15 -15.01
N THR A 248 -5.16 -0.16 -16.30
CA THR A 248 -4.08 -0.80 -17.04
C THR A 248 -2.85 0.12 -17.08
N GLN A 249 -1.66 -0.47 -17.07
CA GLN A 249 -0.39 0.26 -17.17
C GLN A 249 0.21 0.10 -18.56
N TRP A 250 0.78 1.19 -19.07
CA TRP A 250 1.54 1.22 -20.30
C TRP A 250 3.01 1.44 -19.94
N SER A 251 3.90 0.58 -20.43
CA SER A 251 5.34 0.78 -20.28
C SER A 251 5.89 1.53 -21.48
N PHE A 252 6.68 2.56 -21.23
CA PHE A 252 7.35 3.38 -22.23
C PHE A 252 8.84 3.51 -21.88
N GLY A 253 9.69 3.78 -22.88
CA GLY A 253 11.15 3.77 -22.74
C GLY A 253 11.81 2.84 -23.76
N ALA A 254 12.85 2.12 -23.33
CA ALA A 254 13.59 1.19 -24.20
C ALA A 254 12.75 0.03 -24.75
N GLU A 255 11.65 -0.32 -24.08
CA GLU A 255 10.68 -1.30 -24.54
C GLU A 255 9.26 -0.72 -24.42
N GLN A 256 8.53 -0.65 -25.54
CA GLN A 256 7.11 -0.35 -25.53
C GLN A 256 6.34 -1.65 -25.35
N LYS A 257 5.82 -1.87 -24.14
CA LYS A 257 5.01 -3.05 -23.82
C LYS A 257 3.79 -2.63 -23.02
N GLN A 258 2.61 -3.06 -23.47
CA GLN A 258 1.39 -2.94 -22.66
C GLN A 258 1.38 -4.08 -21.65
N LEU A 259 1.38 -3.74 -20.35
CA LEU A 259 1.20 -4.74 -19.30
C LEU A 259 -0.31 -4.95 -19.14
N GLN A 260 -0.80 -6.09 -19.65
CA GLN A 260 -2.18 -6.49 -19.39
C GLN A 260 -2.30 -6.93 -17.93
N THR A 261 -3.26 -6.35 -17.22
CA THR A 261 -3.62 -6.79 -15.87
C THR A 261 -4.22 -8.21 -15.96
N PRO A 262 -3.90 -9.14 -15.04
CA PRO A 262 -4.45 -10.49 -15.08
C PRO A 262 -5.98 -10.47 -15.08
N ALA A 263 -6.61 -11.19 -16.02
CA ALA A 263 -8.06 -11.26 -16.16
C ALA A 263 -8.78 -11.75 -14.88
N GLU A 264 -8.07 -12.50 -14.02
CA GLU A 264 -8.60 -13.04 -12.77
C GLU A 264 -8.90 -11.96 -11.71
N LEU A 265 -8.15 -10.85 -11.69
CA LEU A 265 -8.44 -9.72 -10.81
C LEU A 265 -9.68 -8.94 -11.27
N SER A 266 -9.93 -8.91 -12.59
CA SER A 266 -11.12 -8.28 -13.18
C SER A 266 -12.41 -9.01 -12.79
N ALA A 267 -12.39 -10.34 -12.62
CA ALA A 267 -13.56 -11.13 -12.29
C ALA A 267 -13.84 -11.18 -10.77
N ALA A 268 -12.80 -11.28 -9.94
CA ALA A 268 -12.95 -11.37 -8.49
C ALA A 268 -13.42 -10.06 -7.83
N GLN A 269 -13.20 -8.91 -8.46
CA GLN A 269 -13.60 -7.60 -7.92
C GLN A 269 -14.85 -7.00 -8.58
N ALA A 270 -15.29 -7.54 -9.73
CA ALA A 270 -16.60 -7.22 -10.30
C ALA A 270 -17.77 -7.70 -9.42
N HIS A 271 -17.52 -8.59 -8.45
CA HIS A 271 -18.49 -9.09 -7.48
C HIS A 271 -18.57 -8.28 -6.16
N ILE A 272 -17.85 -7.16 -6.06
CA ILE A 272 -18.09 -6.13 -5.02
C ILE A 272 -18.71 -4.89 -5.70
N LEU A 273 -19.70 -5.14 -6.55
CA LEU A 273 -20.64 -4.14 -7.10
C LEU A 273 -22.03 -4.42 -6.53
#